data_AF-A0A183MSK6-F1
#
_entry.id   AF-A0A183MSK6-F1
#
_cell.length_a   1.000
_cell.length_b   1.000
_cell.length_c   1.000
_cell.angle_alpha   90.00
_cell.angle_beta   90.00
_cell.angle_gamma   90.00
#
_symmetry.space_group_name_H-M   'P 1'
#
loop_
_entity.id
_entity.type
_entity.pdbx_description
1 polymer ?
#
loop_
_entity_poly.entity_id
_entity_poly.type
_entity_poly.pdbx_seq_one_letter_code
_entity_poly.pdbx_strand_id
1 'polypeptide(L)'
;MGSRILRERMAYEPIVGHHVLWDWIYKIELDNLNVWLAKHPTDISGWSYLESVLDGLVNQSMVVALSPVLDDQKLLLENSTRIIQSYFEKVHDILELYPERECVWMFRRRLITFWIQLNRHQSSYNSNESIMKLLNQVEPLLPKTLNIITQLKSSKIYFTGFSFNEFLNWSYRNNLCKEPSTFKWTDLLSWRYLFWLSEYLTSLP
;
A
#
# COMPACT_ATOMS: atom_id res chain seq x y z
N MET A 1 32.77 -40.86 -31.05
CA MET A 1 31.95 -40.81 -29.81
C MET A 1 32.55 -39.78 -28.87
N GLY A 2 32.14 -38.52 -28.96
CA GLY A 2 32.81 -37.46 -28.18
C GLY A 2 32.21 -36.07 -28.39
N SER A 3 30.89 -35.95 -28.57
CA SER A 3 30.25 -34.64 -28.81
C SER A 3 28.82 -34.56 -28.30
N ARG A 4 28.53 -35.21 -27.16
CA ARG A 4 27.21 -35.10 -26.50
C ARG A 4 27.26 -34.67 -25.03
N ILE A 5 28.44 -34.70 -24.39
CA ILE A 5 28.58 -34.41 -22.94
C ILE A 5 28.88 -32.92 -22.66
N LEU A 6 29.19 -32.11 -23.68
CA LEU A 6 29.54 -30.69 -23.51
C LEU A 6 28.38 -29.70 -23.76
N ARG A 7 27.16 -30.17 -24.07
CA ARG A 7 25.98 -29.27 -24.23
C ARG A 7 25.01 -29.27 -23.06
N GLU A 8 25.22 -30.11 -22.05
CA GLU A 8 24.31 -30.22 -20.89
C GLU A 8 24.82 -29.51 -19.63
N ARG A 9 25.94 -28.78 -19.69
CA ARG A 9 26.47 -27.98 -18.56
C ARG A 9 26.25 -26.47 -18.68
N MET A 10 25.38 -26.01 -19.57
CA MET A 10 24.98 -24.59 -19.69
C MET A 10 23.47 -24.38 -19.53
N ALA A 11 22.82 -25.23 -18.74
CA ALA A 11 21.47 -25.00 -18.27
C ALA A 11 21.43 -25.42 -16.80
N TYR A 12 20.86 -24.58 -15.95
CA TYR A 12 20.73 -24.73 -14.49
C TYR A 12 21.93 -24.27 -13.65
N GLU A 13 22.16 -22.97 -13.64
CA GLU A 13 22.48 -22.14 -12.45
C GLU A 13 22.65 -20.70 -12.97
N PRO A 14 21.65 -19.80 -12.79
CA PRO A 14 21.58 -19.03 -11.55
C PRO A 14 20.15 -18.52 -11.23
N ILE A 15 19.42 -19.17 -10.33
CA ILE A 15 18.18 -18.57 -9.79
C ILE A 15 18.36 -18.28 -8.30
N VAL A 16 18.93 -19.22 -7.56
CA VAL A 16 19.12 -19.10 -6.10
C VAL A 16 20.14 -18.00 -5.73
N GLY A 17 21.23 -17.85 -6.49
CA GLY A 17 22.27 -16.85 -6.20
C GLY A 17 21.88 -15.40 -6.50
N HIS A 18 20.91 -15.17 -7.40
CA HIS A 18 20.43 -13.82 -7.67
C HIS A 18 19.54 -13.32 -6.53
N HIS A 19 18.58 -14.12 -6.05
CA HIS A 19 17.63 -13.70 -5.02
C HIS A 19 18.32 -13.19 -3.73
N VAL A 20 19.35 -13.88 -3.25
CA VAL A 20 20.09 -13.48 -2.04
C VAL A 20 20.82 -12.14 -2.22
N LEU A 21 21.36 -11.88 -3.41
CA LEU A 21 22.06 -10.62 -3.70
C LEU A 21 21.07 -9.45 -3.83
N TRP A 22 19.88 -9.71 -4.40
CA TRP A 22 18.81 -8.73 -4.57
C TRP A 22 18.14 -8.35 -3.24
N ASP A 23 17.88 -9.31 -2.35
CA ASP A 23 17.36 -9.04 -1.01
C ASP A 23 18.29 -8.13 -0.21
N TRP A 24 19.60 -8.31 -0.38
CA TRP A 24 20.61 -7.47 0.26
C TRP A 24 20.63 -6.04 -0.29
N ILE A 25 20.44 -5.86 -1.60
CA ILE A 25 20.34 -4.54 -2.24
C ILE A 25 19.11 -3.79 -1.72
N TYR A 26 17.93 -4.41 -1.72
CA TYR A 26 16.73 -3.76 -1.18
C TYR A 26 16.88 -3.40 0.29
N LYS A 27 17.48 -4.28 1.09
CA LYS A 27 17.74 -3.99 2.50
C LYS A 27 18.61 -2.74 2.68
N ILE A 28 19.72 -2.64 1.96
CA ILE A 28 20.62 -1.47 2.04
C ILE A 28 19.91 -0.20 1.60
N GLU A 29 19.20 -0.26 0.47
CA GLU A 29 18.47 0.91 -0.04
C GLU A 29 17.39 1.37 0.94
N LEU A 30 16.61 0.43 1.50
CA LEU A 30 15.59 0.73 2.50
C LEU A 30 16.20 1.27 3.80
N ASP A 31 17.33 0.73 4.27
CA ASP A 31 18.02 1.22 5.46
C ASP A 31 18.51 2.67 5.26
N ASN A 32 19.13 2.96 4.11
CA ASN A 32 19.58 4.31 3.76
C ASN A 32 18.40 5.29 3.63
N LEU A 33 17.33 4.88 2.95
CA LEU A 33 16.10 5.66 2.80
C LEU A 33 15.43 5.94 4.15
N ASN A 34 15.39 4.96 5.05
CA ASN A 34 14.84 5.13 6.38
C ASN A 34 15.63 6.18 7.18
N VAL A 35 16.96 6.14 7.12
CA VAL A 35 17.81 7.15 7.76
C VAL A 35 17.59 8.54 7.14
N TRP A 36 17.44 8.61 5.83
CA TRP A 36 17.19 9.86 5.12
C TRP A 36 15.83 10.45 5.50
N LEU A 37 14.75 9.68 5.38
CA LEU A 37 13.39 10.15 5.65
C LEU A 37 13.15 10.44 7.14
N ALA A 38 13.88 9.81 8.06
CA ALA A 38 13.86 10.19 9.46
C ALA A 38 14.40 11.62 9.69
N LYS A 39 15.39 12.04 8.90
CA LYS A 39 15.97 13.40 8.96
C LYS A 39 15.22 14.41 8.07
N HIS A 40 14.61 13.91 6.99
CA HIS A 40 13.96 14.69 5.96
C HIS A 40 12.55 14.16 5.68
N PRO A 41 11.62 14.16 6.68
CA PRO A 41 10.30 13.55 6.54
C PRO A 41 9.41 14.26 5.52
N THR A 42 9.81 15.44 5.06
CA THR A 42 9.07 16.27 4.10
C THR A 42 9.66 16.21 2.69
N ASP A 43 10.70 15.41 2.45
CA ASP A 43 11.36 15.31 1.15
C ASP A 43 10.54 14.47 0.16
N ILE A 44 9.89 15.15 -0.78
CA ILE A 44 9.06 14.54 -1.81
C ILE A 44 9.87 13.54 -2.64
N SER A 45 11.11 13.88 -3.01
CA SER A 45 11.95 13.01 -3.84
C SER A 45 12.34 11.74 -3.11
N GLY A 46 12.65 11.83 -1.81
CA GLY A 46 12.87 10.66 -0.95
C GLY A 46 11.65 9.74 -0.87
N TRP A 47 10.45 10.29 -0.70
CA TRP A 47 9.20 9.50 -0.68
C TRP A 47 8.90 8.85 -2.03
N SER A 48 9.10 9.55 -3.13
CA SER A 48 8.93 8.99 -4.48
C SER A 48 9.95 7.88 -4.76
N TYR A 49 11.18 8.03 -4.30
CA TYR A 49 12.19 6.98 -4.45
C TYR A 49 11.84 5.76 -3.60
N LEU A 50 11.42 5.95 -2.34
CA LEU A 50 10.93 4.87 -1.49
C LEU A 50 9.76 4.12 -2.15
N GLU A 51 8.81 4.82 -2.75
CA GLU A 51 7.72 4.20 -3.49
C GLU A 51 8.24 3.29 -4.61
N SER A 52 9.20 3.76 -5.41
CA SER A 52 9.80 2.97 -6.49
C SER A 52 10.53 1.73 -5.98
N VAL A 53 11.23 1.83 -4.85
CA VAL A 53 11.94 0.71 -4.24
C VAL A 53 10.94 -0.33 -3.72
N LEU A 54 9.87 0.10 -3.05
CA LEU A 54 8.84 -0.80 -2.55
C LEU A 54 8.02 -1.45 -3.67
N ASP A 55 7.73 -0.73 -4.76
CA ASP A 55 7.06 -1.30 -5.93
C ASP A 55 7.90 -2.43 -6.54
N GLY A 56 9.22 -2.23 -6.68
CA GLY A 56 10.15 -3.28 -7.10
C GLY A 56 10.11 -4.51 -6.19
N LEU A 57 10.16 -4.30 -4.88
CA LEU A 57 10.10 -5.36 -3.87
C LEU A 57 8.77 -6.15 -3.94
N VAL A 58 7.64 -5.44 -4.05
CA VAL A 58 6.31 -6.04 -4.13
C VAL A 58 6.18 -6.84 -5.42
N ASN A 59 6.55 -6.27 -6.56
CA ASN A 59 6.45 -6.95 -7.86
C ASN A 59 7.29 -8.23 -7.89
N GLN A 60 8.51 -8.22 -7.33
CA GLN A 60 9.33 -9.43 -7.23
C GLN A 60 8.68 -10.49 -6.34
N SER A 61 8.15 -10.09 -5.19
CA SER A 61 7.46 -11.00 -4.26
C SER A 61 6.24 -11.65 -4.93
N MET A 62 5.53 -10.89 -5.77
CA MET A 62 4.35 -11.36 -6.49
C MET A 62 4.67 -12.29 -7.67
N VAL A 63 5.75 -12.01 -8.43
CA VAL A 63 6.24 -12.93 -9.48
C VAL A 63 6.59 -14.28 -8.88
N VAL A 64 7.18 -14.26 -7.68
CA VAL A 64 7.61 -15.44 -6.95
C VAL A 64 6.43 -16.25 -6.39
N ALA A 65 5.36 -15.58 -5.93
CA ALA A 65 4.15 -16.22 -5.40
C ALA A 65 3.38 -17.09 -6.42
N LEU A 66 3.69 -16.97 -7.73
CA LEU A 66 3.04 -17.70 -8.82
C LEU A 66 3.79 -18.98 -9.26
N SER A 67 4.91 -19.33 -8.59
CA SER A 67 5.76 -20.48 -8.91
C SER A 67 5.55 -21.64 -7.93
N PRO A 68 5.79 -22.93 -8.29
CA PRO A 68 5.75 -24.03 -7.34
C PRO A 68 6.70 -23.79 -6.16
N VAL A 69 6.10 -23.72 -4.98
CA VAL A 69 6.62 -23.15 -3.73
C VAL A 69 7.94 -23.79 -3.30
N LEU A 70 9.03 -23.01 -3.37
CA LEU A 70 10.27 -23.24 -2.61
C LEU A 70 10.21 -22.47 -1.29
N ASP A 71 10.80 -22.98 -0.21
CA ASP A 71 10.76 -22.33 1.11
C ASP A 71 11.28 -20.88 1.09
N ASP A 72 12.30 -20.59 0.28
CA ASP A 72 12.89 -19.26 0.11
C ASP A 72 11.90 -18.24 -0.48
N GLN A 73 10.96 -18.70 -1.30
CA GLN A 73 9.95 -17.86 -1.97
C GLN A 73 8.87 -17.39 -1.01
N LYS A 74 8.47 -18.28 -0.09
CA LYS A 74 7.55 -17.95 1.00
C LYS A 74 8.17 -16.95 1.96
N LEU A 75 9.46 -17.11 2.26
CA LEU A 75 10.21 -16.20 3.10
C LEU A 75 10.27 -14.78 2.52
N LEU A 76 10.51 -14.64 1.21
CA LEU A 76 10.50 -13.33 0.53
C LEU A 76 9.14 -12.62 0.67
N LEU A 77 8.04 -13.34 0.41
CA LEU A 77 6.69 -12.77 0.53
C LEU A 77 6.39 -12.33 1.98
N GLU A 78 6.72 -13.16 2.97
CA GLU A 78 6.58 -12.82 4.39
C GLU A 78 7.42 -11.59 4.79
N ASN A 79 8.67 -11.52 4.32
CA ASN A 79 9.55 -10.39 4.60
C ASN A 79 9.02 -9.09 3.97
N SER A 80 8.63 -9.13 2.69
CA SER A 80 8.02 -7.98 2.01
C SER A 80 6.75 -7.51 2.71
N THR A 81 5.93 -8.45 3.18
CA THR A 81 4.70 -8.13 3.93
C THR A 81 5.03 -7.40 5.24
N ARG A 82 6.00 -7.90 6.03
CA ARG A 82 6.47 -7.23 7.25
C ARG A 82 7.06 -5.84 6.98
N ILE A 83 7.82 -5.70 5.90
CA ILE A 83 8.39 -4.41 5.50
C ILE A 83 7.27 -3.41 5.19
N ILE A 84 6.30 -3.77 4.34
CA ILE A 84 5.16 -2.89 4.01
C ILE A 84 4.35 -2.57 5.27
N GLN A 85 4.10 -3.54 6.15
CA GLN A 85 3.41 -3.30 7.42
C GLN A 85 4.11 -2.21 8.25
N SER A 86 5.44 -2.29 8.39
CA SER A 86 6.21 -1.30 9.16
C SER A 86 6.11 0.12 8.60
N TYR A 87 5.87 0.27 7.30
CA TYR A 87 5.70 1.60 6.70
C TYR A 87 4.32 2.22 6.98
N PHE A 88 3.29 1.44 7.32
CA PHE A 88 2.02 2.01 7.79
C PHE A 88 2.20 2.75 9.11
N GLU A 89 2.92 2.15 10.06
CA GLU A 89 3.23 2.76 11.36
C GLU A 89 4.04 4.05 11.16
N LYS A 90 5.14 3.99 10.40
CA LYS A 90 5.98 5.16 10.10
C LYS A 90 5.20 6.31 9.45
N VAL A 91 4.35 5.99 8.47
CA VAL A 91 3.53 7.00 7.78
C VAL A 91 2.49 7.59 8.72
N HIS A 92 1.91 6.78 9.60
CA HIS A 92 0.98 7.28 10.60
C HIS A 92 1.66 8.29 11.53
N ASP A 93 2.81 7.93 12.11
CA ASP A 93 3.57 8.79 13.02
C ASP A 93 3.97 10.11 12.35
N ILE A 94 4.44 10.05 11.09
CA ILE A 94 4.82 11.24 10.34
C ILE A 94 3.62 12.14 10.06
N LEU A 95 2.45 11.57 9.77
CA LEU A 95 1.22 12.35 9.54
C LEU A 95 0.63 12.93 10.82
N GLU A 96 0.91 12.36 12.00
CA GLU A 96 0.56 13.00 13.27
C GLU A 96 1.39 14.26 13.52
N LEU A 97 2.67 14.24 13.15
CA LEU A 97 3.60 15.36 13.32
C LEU A 97 3.50 16.41 12.20
N TYR A 98 3.29 15.96 10.96
CA TYR A 98 3.32 16.78 9.75
C TYR A 98 2.10 16.50 8.84
N PRO A 99 0.87 16.75 9.33
CA PRO A 99 -0.37 16.44 8.59
C PRO A 99 -0.52 17.24 7.28
N GLU A 100 0.24 18.32 7.10
CA GLU A 100 0.22 19.16 5.90
C GLU A 100 0.95 18.56 4.70
N ARG A 101 1.68 17.45 4.87
CA ARG A 101 2.53 16.85 3.84
C ARG A 101 1.74 15.95 2.90
N GLU A 102 1.26 16.53 1.81
CA GLU A 102 0.49 15.82 0.78
C GLU A 102 1.24 14.61 0.20
N CYS A 103 2.56 14.68 0.02
CA CYS A 103 3.35 13.55 -0.48
C CYS A 103 3.23 12.30 0.42
N VAL A 104 3.18 12.48 1.74
CA VAL A 104 3.04 11.39 2.71
C VAL A 104 1.62 10.81 2.66
N TRP A 105 0.60 11.65 2.50
CA TRP A 105 -0.77 11.19 2.25
C TRP A 105 -0.90 10.40 0.95
N MET A 106 -0.22 10.82 -0.11
CA MET A 106 -0.19 10.10 -1.39
C MET A 106 0.52 8.76 -1.26
N PHE A 107 1.65 8.73 -0.55
CA PHE A 107 2.37 7.49 -0.26
C PHE A 107 1.55 6.51 0.57
N ARG A 108 0.77 6.98 1.56
CA ARG A 108 -0.19 6.14 2.30
C ARG A 108 -1.16 5.40 1.38
N ARG A 109 -1.67 6.04 0.33
CA ARG A 109 -2.54 5.39 -0.67
C ARG A 109 -1.82 4.26 -1.41
N ARG A 110 -0.53 4.44 -1.68
CA ARG A 110 0.30 3.43 -2.35
C ARG A 110 0.59 2.25 -1.42
N LEU A 111 0.82 2.50 -0.12
CA LEU A 111 0.92 1.42 0.88
C LEU A 111 -0.33 0.53 0.92
N ILE A 112 -1.53 1.10 0.87
CA ILE A 112 -2.79 0.32 0.78
C ILE A 112 -2.77 -0.60 -0.44
N THR A 113 -2.29 -0.10 -1.58
CA THR A 113 -2.21 -0.88 -2.83
C THR A 113 -1.20 -2.02 -2.70
N PHE A 114 0.01 -1.74 -2.19
CA PHE A 114 1.05 -2.75 -1.94
C PHE A 114 0.58 -3.83 -0.96
N TRP A 115 -0.08 -3.42 0.13
CA TRP A 115 -0.60 -4.31 1.14
C TRP A 115 -1.61 -5.29 0.57
N ILE A 116 -2.57 -4.78 -0.20
CA ILE A 116 -3.57 -5.63 -0.87
C ILE A 116 -2.89 -6.56 -1.87
N GLN A 117 -1.93 -6.07 -2.68
CA GLN A 117 -1.22 -6.90 -3.64
C GLN A 117 -0.53 -8.10 -2.97
N LEU A 118 0.32 -7.86 -1.97
CA LEU A 118 1.06 -8.91 -1.28
C LEU A 118 0.14 -9.96 -0.62
N ASN A 119 -1.01 -9.53 -0.11
CA ASN A 119 -1.91 -10.42 0.62
C ASN A 119 -2.94 -11.12 -0.26
N ARG A 120 -3.13 -10.73 -1.53
CA ARG A 120 -4.13 -11.33 -2.44
C ARG A 120 -4.01 -12.85 -2.58
N HIS A 121 -2.82 -13.41 -2.40
CA HIS A 121 -2.56 -14.85 -2.52
C HIS A 121 -2.88 -15.67 -1.26
N GLN A 122 -2.99 -15.04 -0.09
CA GLN A 122 -3.08 -15.76 1.19
C GLN A 122 -4.49 -16.22 1.58
N SER A 123 -5.54 -15.76 0.88
CA SER A 123 -6.89 -16.27 1.05
C SER A 123 -7.73 -15.98 -0.20
N SER A 124 -8.91 -16.58 -0.32
CA SER A 124 -9.88 -16.25 -1.37
C SER A 124 -10.43 -14.82 -1.18
N TYR A 125 -9.61 -13.81 -1.41
CA TYR A 125 -9.92 -12.38 -1.25
C TYR A 125 -10.76 -11.85 -2.43
N ASN A 126 -11.83 -12.57 -2.79
CA ASN A 126 -12.76 -12.20 -3.88
C ASN A 126 -13.94 -11.36 -3.37
N SER A 127 -13.83 -10.75 -2.18
CA SER A 127 -14.89 -9.89 -1.64
C SER A 127 -14.34 -8.68 -0.91
N ASN A 128 -15.09 -7.59 -0.99
CA ASN A 128 -14.81 -6.34 -0.29
C ASN A 128 -14.68 -6.52 1.23
N GLU A 129 -15.44 -7.46 1.82
CA GLU A 129 -15.34 -7.77 3.25
C GLU A 129 -13.98 -8.35 3.64
N SER A 130 -13.39 -9.20 2.81
CA SER A 130 -12.09 -9.79 3.08
C SER A 130 -10.96 -8.76 2.98
N ILE A 131 -11.06 -7.83 2.01
CA ILE A 131 -10.13 -6.68 1.90
C ILE A 131 -10.26 -5.75 3.11
N MET A 132 -11.48 -5.49 3.58
CA MET A 132 -11.70 -4.67 4.78
C MET A 132 -11.09 -5.31 6.03
N LYS A 133 -11.21 -6.64 6.21
CA LYS A 133 -10.55 -7.36 7.32
C LYS A 133 -9.04 -7.23 7.27
N LEU A 134 -8.46 -7.30 6.07
CA LEU A 134 -7.02 -7.16 5.85
C LEU A 134 -6.52 -5.75 6.25
N LEU A 135 -7.25 -4.72 5.85
CA LEU A 135 -6.88 -3.33 6.14
C LEU A 135 -7.07 -2.95 7.60
N ASN A 136 -8.00 -3.60 8.31
CA ASN A 136 -8.27 -3.30 9.72
C ASN A 136 -7.05 -3.51 10.63
N GLN A 137 -6.05 -4.25 10.18
CA GLN A 137 -4.81 -4.50 10.91
C GLN A 137 -3.80 -3.35 10.79
N VAL A 138 -3.89 -2.53 9.74
CA VAL A 138 -2.82 -1.59 9.36
C VAL A 138 -3.29 -0.17 9.05
N GLU A 139 -4.59 0.06 8.82
CA GLU A 139 -5.12 1.35 8.38
C GLU A 139 -6.03 1.99 9.46
N PRO A 140 -5.49 2.92 10.29
CA PRO A 140 -6.23 3.57 11.37
C PRO A 140 -7.50 4.32 10.97
N LEU A 141 -7.59 4.84 9.74
CA LEU A 141 -8.75 5.58 9.26
C LEU A 141 -9.85 4.67 8.71
N LEU A 142 -9.61 3.35 8.62
CA LEU A 142 -10.58 2.40 8.10
C LEU A 142 -11.93 2.44 8.84
N PRO A 143 -12.01 2.47 10.19
CA PRO A 143 -13.31 2.54 10.87
C PRO A 143 -14.15 3.75 10.45
N LYS A 144 -13.50 4.91 10.26
CA LYS A 144 -14.16 6.13 9.79
C LYS A 144 -14.62 5.97 8.33
N THR A 145 -13.78 5.40 7.48
CA THR A 145 -14.14 5.07 6.09
C THR A 145 -15.31 4.08 6.01
N LEU A 146 -15.36 3.05 6.86
CA LEU A 146 -16.45 2.08 6.89
C LEU A 146 -17.78 2.70 7.33
N ASN A 147 -17.74 3.64 8.29
CA ASN A 147 -18.92 4.42 8.66
C ASN A 147 -19.43 5.25 7.47
N ILE A 148 -18.52 5.95 6.77
CA ILE A 148 -18.84 6.70 5.54
C ILE A 148 -19.49 5.78 4.50
N ILE A 149 -18.88 4.63 4.19
CA ILE A 149 -19.40 3.67 3.19
C ILE A 149 -20.79 3.17 3.59
N THR A 150 -21.00 2.83 4.88
CA THR A 150 -22.29 2.37 5.38
C THR A 150 -23.37 3.42 5.19
N GLN A 151 -23.09 4.68 5.53
CA GLN A 151 -24.03 5.78 5.36
C GLN A 151 -24.31 6.09 3.89
N LEU A 152 -23.29 6.05 3.02
CA LEU A 152 -23.46 6.19 1.57
C LEU A 152 -24.40 5.10 1.01
N LYS A 153 -24.18 3.83 1.38
CA LYS A 153 -25.04 2.71 0.98
C LYS A 153 -26.49 2.91 1.45
N SER A 154 -26.68 3.36 2.69
CA SER A 154 -28.02 3.62 3.24
C SER A 154 -28.77 4.76 2.53
N SER A 155 -28.02 5.73 2.01
CA SER A 155 -28.56 6.91 1.32
C SER A 155 -28.98 6.65 -0.13
N LYS A 156 -28.78 5.42 -0.66
CA LYS A 156 -29.02 5.05 -2.07
C LYS A 156 -28.33 5.95 -3.10
N ILE A 157 -27.29 6.67 -2.68
CA ILE A 157 -26.45 7.46 -3.57
C ILE A 157 -25.45 6.48 -4.19
N TYR A 158 -25.59 6.21 -5.49
CA TYR A 158 -24.73 5.28 -6.21
C TYR A 158 -23.33 5.88 -6.43
N PHE A 159 -22.32 5.02 -6.20
CA PHE A 159 -20.93 5.32 -5.85
C PHE A 159 -20.02 5.87 -6.97
N THR A 160 -20.52 6.18 -8.16
CA THR A 160 -19.66 6.58 -9.29
C THR A 160 -19.88 8.03 -9.67
N GLY A 161 -18.86 8.87 -9.50
CA GLY A 161 -18.81 10.22 -10.05
C GLY A 161 -19.05 11.38 -9.09
N PHE A 162 -18.94 11.17 -7.77
CA PHE A 162 -18.93 12.29 -6.83
C PHE A 162 -17.69 13.14 -7.04
N SER A 163 -17.85 14.47 -7.12
CA SER A 163 -16.73 15.37 -6.89
C SER A 163 -16.37 15.39 -5.39
N PHE A 164 -15.12 15.70 -5.08
CA PHE A 164 -14.68 15.85 -3.69
C PHE A 164 -15.53 16.90 -2.93
N ASN A 165 -15.97 17.96 -3.60
CA ASN A 165 -16.82 18.98 -2.99
C ASN A 165 -18.23 18.46 -2.65
N GLU A 166 -18.83 17.65 -3.53
CA GLU A 166 -20.10 16.98 -3.25
C GLU A 166 -19.97 16.01 -2.08
N PHE A 167 -18.84 15.29 -2.02
CA PHE A 167 -18.55 14.39 -0.90
C PHE A 167 -18.43 15.14 0.44
N LEU A 168 -17.75 16.29 0.47
CA LEU A 168 -17.63 17.10 1.69
C LEU A 168 -18.99 17.67 2.13
N ASN A 169 -19.77 18.20 1.19
CA ASN A 169 -21.10 18.72 1.47
C ASN A 169 -22.06 17.63 1.96
N TRP A 170 -22.00 16.44 1.35
CA TRP A 170 -22.75 15.28 1.81
C TRP A 170 -22.31 14.85 3.21
N SER A 171 -20.99 14.78 3.46
CA SER A 171 -20.44 14.40 4.78
C SER A 171 -20.90 15.36 5.87
N TYR A 172 -20.94 16.67 5.59
CA TYR A 172 -21.44 17.68 6.51
C TYR A 172 -22.94 17.50 6.80
N ARG A 173 -23.76 17.33 5.75
CA ARG A 173 -25.22 17.10 5.90
C ARG A 173 -25.56 15.85 6.72
N ASN A 174 -24.66 14.87 6.77
CA ASN A 174 -24.82 13.64 7.53
C ASN A 174 -24.07 13.66 8.88
N ASN A 175 -23.63 14.83 9.36
CA ASN A 175 -22.92 15.00 10.64
C ASN A 175 -21.64 14.16 10.77
N LEU A 176 -21.00 13.82 9.65
CA LEU A 176 -19.72 13.09 9.64
C LEU A 176 -18.53 14.02 9.82
N CYS A 177 -18.74 15.32 9.57
CA CYS A 177 -17.70 16.33 9.59
C CYS A 177 -18.25 17.70 9.99
N LYS A 178 -17.35 18.64 10.30
CA LYS A 178 -17.72 20.04 10.54
C LYS A 178 -18.03 20.74 9.22
N GLU A 179 -18.54 21.97 9.31
CA GLU A 179 -18.83 22.78 8.12
C GLU A 179 -17.58 22.90 7.21
N PRO A 180 -17.68 22.57 5.90
CA PRO A 180 -16.52 22.48 5.02
C PRO A 180 -15.72 23.79 4.88
N SER A 181 -16.38 24.94 5.01
CA SER A 181 -15.75 26.27 4.98
C SER A 181 -14.76 26.50 6.14
N THR A 182 -14.86 25.72 7.21
CA THR A 182 -14.00 25.82 8.40
C THR A 182 -12.75 24.94 8.32
N PHE A 183 -12.64 24.07 7.31
CA PHE A 183 -11.50 23.17 7.19
C PHE A 183 -10.21 23.90 6.83
N LYS A 184 -9.17 23.56 7.58
CA LYS A 184 -7.80 23.89 7.20
C LYS A 184 -7.34 22.94 6.11
N TRP A 185 -6.26 23.31 5.43
CA TRP A 185 -5.62 22.46 4.44
C TRP A 185 -5.32 21.04 4.94
N THR A 186 -4.87 20.90 6.18
CA THR A 186 -4.60 19.61 6.84
C THR A 186 -5.85 18.75 6.98
N ASP A 187 -7.00 19.35 7.32
CA ASP A 187 -8.28 18.65 7.39
C ASP A 187 -8.68 18.15 6.00
N LEU A 188 -8.50 19.00 4.98
CA LEU A 188 -8.82 18.65 3.59
C LEU A 188 -8.00 17.47 3.08
N LEU A 189 -6.72 17.35 3.44
CA LEU A 189 -5.88 16.21 3.06
C LEU A 189 -6.41 14.89 3.65
N SER A 190 -6.77 14.88 4.94
CA SER A 190 -7.38 13.72 5.58
C SER A 190 -8.73 13.36 4.92
N TRP A 191 -9.57 14.35 4.64
CA TRP A 191 -10.85 14.11 3.97
C TRP A 191 -10.69 13.65 2.52
N ARG A 192 -9.69 14.14 1.78
CA ARG A 192 -9.35 13.64 0.44
C ARG A 192 -8.90 12.18 0.50
N TYR A 193 -8.17 11.79 1.54
CA TYR A 193 -7.79 10.40 1.76
C TYR A 193 -9.02 9.53 2.06
N LEU A 194 -9.90 9.97 2.95
CA LEU A 194 -11.16 9.25 3.27
C LEU A 194 -12.05 9.11 2.03
N PHE A 195 -12.20 10.18 1.25
CA PHE A 195 -12.92 10.17 -0.03
C PHE A 195 -12.36 9.10 -0.96
N TRP A 196 -11.06 9.16 -1.24
CA TRP A 196 -10.38 8.19 -2.10
C TRP A 196 -10.53 6.77 -1.58
N LEU A 197 -10.33 6.52 -0.28
CA LEU A 197 -10.40 5.18 0.28
C LEU A 197 -11.84 4.63 0.25
N SER A 198 -12.84 5.48 0.47
CA SER A 198 -14.25 5.10 0.33
C SER A 198 -14.59 4.71 -1.11
N GLU A 199 -14.16 5.48 -2.10
CA GLU A 199 -14.35 5.13 -3.52
C GLU A 199 -13.58 3.85 -3.87
N TYR A 200 -12.32 3.75 -3.46
CA TYR A 200 -11.47 2.60 -3.74
C TYR A 200 -12.12 1.30 -3.22
N LEU A 201 -12.54 1.27 -1.95
CA LEU A 201 -13.16 0.09 -1.33
C LEU A 201 -14.57 -0.24 -1.82
N THR A 202 -15.24 0.68 -2.52
CA THR A 202 -16.58 0.45 -3.08
C THR A 202 -16.56 0.15 -4.58
N SER A 203 -15.47 0.52 -5.25
CA SER A 203 -15.20 0.21 -6.66
C SER A 203 -14.57 -1.16 -6.89
N LEU A 204 -14.08 -1.82 -5.84
CA LEU A 204 -13.50 -3.15 -5.92
C LEU A 204 -14.61 -4.18 -6.28
N PRO A 205 -14.37 -5.03 -7.31
CA PRO A 205 -15.35 -5.99 -7.83
C PRO A 205 -15.71 -7.10 -6.84
#